data_AF-A0A970UAD1-F1
#
_entry.id   AF-A0A970UAD1-F1
#
_cell.length_a   1.000
_cell.length_b   1.000
_cell.length_c   1.000
_cell.angle_alpha   90.00
_cell.angle_beta   90.00
_cell.angle_gamma   90.00
#
_symmetry.space_group_name_H-M   'P 1'
#
loop_
_entity.id
_entity.type
_entity.pdbx_description
1 polymer ?
#
loop_
_entity_poly.entity_id
_entity_poly.type
_entity_poly.pdbx_seq_one_letter_code
_entity_poly.pdbx_strand_id
1 'polypeptide(L)' 'MSTANVYLDGTAFNAYAFNIGDNNYIKLRDIAAAMDISVDYDAATGTIIIDTSAGYKA' A
#
# COMPACT_ATOMS: atom_id res chain seq x y z
N MET A 1 6.96 14.44 -10.52
CA MET A 1 5.90 13.78 -9.73
C MET A 1 5.34 12.67 -10.58
N SER A 2 5.17 11.47 -10.01
CA SER A 2 4.55 10.35 -10.74
C SER A 2 3.11 10.71 -11.11
N THR A 3 2.68 10.37 -12.32
CA THR A 3 1.32 10.54 -12.84
C THR A 3 0.45 9.31 -12.65
N ALA A 4 0.87 8.37 -11.80
CA ALA A 4 0.11 7.15 -11.55
C ALA A 4 -1.17 7.47 -10.77
N ASN A 5 -2.27 7.63 -11.50
CA ASN A 5 -3.60 7.76 -10.91
C ASN A 5 -3.99 6.39 -10.33
N VAL A 6 -4.10 6.32 -9.00
CA VAL A 6 -4.50 5.10 -8.29
C VAL A 6 -5.97 5.22 -7.91
N TYR A 7 -6.73 4.15 -8.19
CA TYR A 7 -8.15 4.07 -7.89
C TYR A 7 -8.41 2.84 -7.02
N LEU A 8 -9.24 3.01 -6.00
CA LEU A 8 -9.82 1.92 -5.21
C LEU A 8 -11.32 1.90 -5.46
N ASP A 9 -11.84 0.77 -5.95
CA ASP A 9 -13.25 0.60 -6.31
C ASP A 9 -13.81 1.74 -7.21
N GLY A 10 -12.99 2.21 -8.14
CA GLY A 10 -13.33 3.30 -9.06
C GLY A 10 -13.20 4.71 -8.46
N THR A 11 -12.89 4.85 -7.18
CA THR A 11 -12.63 6.13 -6.52
C THR A 11 -11.14 6.44 -6.50
N ALA A 12 -10.75 7.59 -7.02
CA ALA A 12 -9.36 8.05 -6.95
C ALA A 12 -8.98 8.29 -5.49
N PHE A 13 -7.83 7.76 -5.04
CA PHE A 13 -7.31 8.06 -3.72
C PHE A 13 -5.88 8.56 -3.78
N ASN A 14 -5.50 9.39 -2.81
CA ASN A 14 -4.17 9.97 -2.75
C ASN A 14 -3.21 8.95 -2.12
N ALA A 15 -2.39 8.35 -2.96
CA ALA A 15 -1.30 7.47 -2.55
C ALA A 15 0.04 8.15 -2.83
N TYR A 16 1.02 7.97 -1.94
CA TYR A 16 2.40 8.32 -2.27
C TYR A 16 2.93 7.33 -3.30
N ALA A 17 2.91 7.76 -4.57
CA ALA A 17 3.35 6.97 -5.72
C ALA A 17 4.54 7.62 -6.44
N PHE A 18 5.47 6.78 -6.90
CA PHE A 18 6.66 7.16 -7.65
C PHE A 18 6.72 6.37 -8.96
N ASN A 19 7.13 7.02 -10.05
CA ASN A 19 7.45 6.35 -11.29
C ASN A 19 8.97 6.30 -11.42
N ILE A 20 9.53 5.10 -11.50
CA ILE A 20 10.98 4.87 -11.61
C ILE A 20 11.18 3.86 -12.74
N GLY A 21 11.80 4.30 -13.84
CA GLY A 21 12.07 3.45 -15.01
C GLY A 21 10.80 2.79 -15.55
N ASP A 22 9.77 3.59 -15.84
CA ASP A 22 8.44 3.18 -16.33
C ASP A 22 7.63 2.26 -15.39
N ASN A 23 8.12 1.98 -14.19
CA ASN A 23 7.39 1.22 -13.17
C ASN A 23 6.79 2.15 -12.11
N ASN A 24 5.56 1.84 -11.69
CA ASN A 24 4.88 2.58 -10.62
C ASN A 24 5.07 1.87 -9.28
N TYR A 25 5.58 2.60 -8.30
CA TYR A 25 5.78 2.17 -6.92
C TYR A 25 4.82 2.94 -6.03
N ILE A 26 4.09 2.24 -5.17
CA ILE A 26 3.13 2.83 -4.24
C ILE A 26 3.54 2.42 -2.83
N LYS A 27 3.41 3.34 -1.87
CA LYS A 27 3.65 3.05 -0.47
C LYS A 27 2.63 2.03 0.05
N LEU A 28 3.11 0.85 0.43
CA LEU A 28 2.28 -0.29 0.86
C LEU A 28 1.29 0.08 1.98
N ARG A 29 1.71 0.89 2.96
CA ARG A 29 0.82 1.32 4.06
C ARG A 29 -0.35 2.19 3.60
N ASP A 30 -0.20 2.94 2.52
CA ASP A 30 -1.30 3.74 1.98
C ASP A 30 -2.36 2.83 1.35
N ILE A 31 -1.94 1.74 0.69
CA ILE A 31 -2.85 0.68 0.22
C ILE A 31 -3.53 0.00 1.42
N ALA A 32 -2.76 -0.34 2.45
CA ALA A 32 -3.25 -1.03 3.62
C ALA A 32 -4.34 -0.25 4.36
N ALA A 33 -4.13 1.07 4.52
CA ALA A 33 -5.12 1.96 5.10
C ALA A 33 -6.36 2.12 4.21
N ALA A 34 -6.20 2.19 2.89
CA ALA A 34 -7.31 2.37 1.96
C ALA A 34 -8.21 1.12 1.90
N MET A 35 -7.63 -0.07 1.96
CA MET A 35 -8.34 -1.36 1.90
C MET A 35 -8.75 -1.91 3.27
N ASP A 36 -8.39 -1.22 4.35
CA ASP A 36 -8.53 -1.68 5.74
C ASP A 36 -7.94 -3.09 5.97
N ILE A 37 -6.69 -3.27 5.57
CA ILE A 37 -5.94 -4.52 5.78
C ILE A 37 -4.71 -4.29 6.65
N SER A 38 -4.26 -5.34 7.34
CA SER A 38 -3.12 -5.27 8.24
C SER A 38 -1.81 -5.48 7.50
N VAL A 39 -0.81 -4.67 7.84
CA VAL A 39 0.58 -4.83 7.41
C VAL A 39 1.48 -4.72 8.62
N ASP A 40 2.28 -5.75 8.87
CA ASP A 40 3.23 -5.81 9.99
C ASP A 40 4.59 -6.31 9.52
N TYR A 41 5.60 -6.17 10.38
CA TYR A 41 6.94 -6.68 10.16
C TYR A 41 7.29 -7.74 11.20
N ASP A 42 7.53 -8.96 10.73
CA ASP A 42 8.09 -10.01 11.56
C ASP A 42 9.61 -9.91 11.59
N ALA A 43 10.14 -9.40 12.70
CA ALA A 43 11.58 -9.27 12.91
C ALA A 43 12.31 -10.61 13.06
N ALA A 44 11.63 -11.69 13.44
CA ALA A 44 12.26 -12.99 13.61
C ALA A 44 12.61 -13.63 12.26
N THR A 45 11.75 -13.43 11.25
CA THR A 45 11.94 -13.96 9.89
C THR A 45 12.41 -12.92 8.89
N GLY A 46 12.37 -11.64 9.25
CA GLY A 46 12.72 -10.53 8.36
C GLY A 46 11.69 -10.32 7.24
N THR A 47 10.41 -10.60 7.51
CA THR A 47 9.36 -10.61 6.49
C THR A 47 8.29 -9.57 6.76
N ILE A 48 7.62 -9.14 5.69
CA ILE A 48 6.40 -8.33 5.77
C ILE A 48 5.21 -9.28 5.81
N ILE A 49 4.38 -9.14 6.84
CA ILE A 49 3.11 -9.86 6.97
C ILE A 49 2.02 -8.97 6.39
N ILE A 50 1.20 -9.53 5.51
CA ILE A 50 -0.03 -8.90 5.00
C ILE A 50 -1.18 -9.81 5.39
N ASP A 51 -2.12 -9.30 6.17
CA ASP A 51 -3.30 -10.02 6.60
C ASP A 51 -4.55 -9.27 6.15
N THR A 52 -5.28 -9.87 5.20
CA THR A 52 -6.52 -9.29 4.65
C THR A 52 -7.75 -9.59 5.50
N SER A 53 -7.60 -10.36 6.59
CA SER A 53 -8.66 -10.65 7.55
C SER A 53 -8.63 -9.72 8.78
N ALA A 54 -7.57 -8.93 8.93
CA ALA A 54 -7.37 -7.98 10.02
C ALA A 54 -7.31 -6.54 9.49
N GLY A 55 -7.89 -5.60 10.24
CA GLY A 55 -7.93 -4.17 9.88
C GLY A 55 -6.58 -3.46 9.96
N TYR A 56 -6.51 -2.28 9.33
CA TYR A 56 -5.32 -1.44 9.36
C TYR A 56 -5.02 -0.91 10.76
N LYS A 57 -3.73 -0.86 11.12
CA LYS A 57 -3.24 -0.27 12.38
C LYS A 57 -2.26 0.85 12.05
N ALA A 58 -2.57 2.05 12.51
CA ALA A 58 -1.77 3.26 12.29
C ALA A 58 -0.42 3.20 13.02
#